data_AF-A0A974TR89-F1
#
_entry.id   AF-A0A974TR89-F1
#
_cell.length_a   1.000
_cell.length_b   1.000
_cell.length_c   1.000
_cell.angle_alpha   90.00
_cell.angle_beta   90.00
_cell.angle_gamma   90.00
#
_symmetry.space_group_name_H-M   'P 1'
#
loop_
_entity.id
_entity.type
_entity.pdbx_description
1 polymer ?
#
loop_
_entity_poly.entity_id
_entity_poly.type
_entity_poly.pdbx_seq_one_letter_code
_entity_poly.pdbx_strand_id
1 'polypeptide(L)' 'MIFTKLITIAAWIVLVGSVLRIITGLGIATEFLGPYEEALRRYGGTAASSGAIIDRGVYGFLAALMLGTLGEISKRREK' A
#
# COMPACT_ATOMS: atom_id res chain seq x y z
N MET A 1 -7.93 -22.66 -7.01
CA MET A 1 -7.18 -23.45 -5.99
C MET A 1 -6.93 -22.64 -4.71
N ILE A 2 -6.44 -23.27 -3.61
CA ILE A 2 -6.01 -22.58 -2.37
C ILE A 2 -5.01 -21.47 -2.68
N PHE A 3 -4.05 -21.74 -3.57
CA PHE A 3 -3.04 -20.77 -4.01
C PHE A 3 -3.64 -19.49 -4.62
N THR A 4 -4.61 -19.62 -5.54
CA THR A 4 -5.33 -18.48 -6.13
C THR A 4 -6.03 -17.64 -5.05
N LYS A 5 -6.68 -18.30 -4.08
CA LYS A 5 -7.32 -17.59 -2.95
C LYS A 5 -6.29 -16.85 -2.09
N LEU A 6 -5.15 -17.47 -1.79
CA LEU A 6 -4.08 -16.85 -1.01
C LEU A 6 -3.48 -15.64 -1.73
N ILE A 7 -3.23 -15.71 -3.05
CA ILE A 7 -2.76 -14.57 -3.84
C ILE A 7 -3.76 -13.42 -3.81
N THR A 8 -5.05 -13.71 -4.02
CA THR A 8 -6.09 -12.66 -3.96
C THR A 8 -6.14 -12.00 -2.59
N ILE A 9 -6.05 -12.77 -1.50
CA ILE A 9 -6.03 -12.22 -0.13
C ILE A 9 -4.77 -11.36 0.09
N ALA A 10 -3.60 -11.86 -0.32
CA ALA A 10 -2.35 -11.11 -0.22
C ALA A 10 -2.42 -9.79 -1.01
N ALA A 11 -2.94 -9.83 -2.23
CA ALA A 11 -3.16 -8.64 -3.05
C ALA A 11 -4.01 -7.59 -2.32
N TRP A 12 -5.12 -8.01 -1.69
CA TRP A 12 -5.98 -7.11 -0.92
C TRP A 12 -5.29 -6.50 0.29
N ILE A 13 -4.54 -7.29 1.06
CA ILE A 13 -3.81 -6.80 2.23
C ILE A 13 -2.77 -5.75 1.81
N VAL A 14 -2.00 -6.06 0.76
CA VAL A 14 -0.99 -5.13 0.24
C VAL A 14 -1.66 -3.88 -0.32
N LEU A 15 -2.79 -4.01 -1.01
CA LEU A 15 -3.53 -2.86 -1.56
C LEU A 15 -3.95 -1.90 -0.45
N VAL A 16 -4.64 -2.39 0.58
CA VAL A 16 -5.14 -1.57 1.69
C VAL A 16 -3.98 -0.92 2.44
N GLY A 17 -2.95 -1.69 2.79
CA GLY A 17 -1.78 -1.14 3.48
C GLY A 17 -1.05 -0.07 2.66
N SER A 18 -1.02 -0.22 1.35
CA SER A 18 -0.40 0.75 0.43
C SER A 18 -1.19 2.03 0.32
N VAL A 19 -2.51 1.94 0.18
CA VAL A 19 -3.41 3.11 0.18
C VAL A 19 -3.30 3.89 1.48
N LEU A 20 -3.29 3.20 2.63
CA LEU A 20 -3.11 3.85 3.93
C LEU A 20 -1.79 4.61 4.00
N ARG A 21 -0.68 4.02 3.53
CA ARG A 21 0.62 4.72 3.48
C ARG A 21 0.57 5.97 2.61
N ILE A 22 -0.05 5.90 1.43
CA ILE A 22 -0.18 7.06 0.54
C ILE A 22 -0.99 8.16 1.23
N ILE A 23 -2.14 7.82 1.82
CA ILE A 23 -2.99 8.78 2.53
C ILE A 23 -2.23 9.41 3.72
N THR A 24 -1.54 8.61 4.52
CA THR A 24 -0.73 9.12 5.64
C THR A 24 0.40 10.02 5.16
N GLY A 25 1.15 9.60 4.14
CA GLY A 25 2.24 10.39 3.58
C GLY A 25 1.75 11.74 3.03
N LEU A 26 0.61 11.75 2.33
CA LEU A 26 -0.04 12.98 1.86
C LEU A 26 -0.52 13.84 3.04
N GLY A 27 -1.18 13.25 4.03
CA GLY A 27 -1.65 13.97 5.21
C GLY A 27 -0.54 14.60 6.04
N ILE A 28 0.66 14.00 6.08
CA ILE A 28 1.86 14.61 6.67
C ILE A 28 2.36 15.75 5.75
N ALA A 29 2.48 15.50 4.44
CA ALA A 29 3.01 16.47 3.49
C ALA A 29 2.17 17.76 3.40
N THR A 30 0.85 17.67 3.59
CA THR A 30 -0.06 18.82 3.58
C THR A 30 -0.31 19.39 4.98
N GLU A 31 0.42 18.93 6.00
CA GLU A 31 0.26 19.33 7.41
C GLU A 31 -1.17 19.14 7.97
N PHE A 32 -1.98 18.30 7.31
CA PHE A 32 -3.35 17.99 7.75
C PHE A 32 -3.35 17.14 9.01
N LEU A 33 -2.32 16.29 9.18
CA LEU A 33 -2.12 15.46 10.38
C LEU A 33 -1.37 16.22 11.50
N GLY A 34 -1.24 17.53 11.38
CA GLY A 34 -0.51 18.39 12.30
C GLY A 34 0.85 18.84 11.74
N PRO A 35 1.69 19.47 12.57
CA PRO A 35 3.01 19.95 12.16
C PRO A 35 3.86 18.83 11.55
N TYR A 36 4.51 19.11 10.42
CA TYR A 36 5.21 18.11 9.61
C TYR A 36 6.12 17.18 10.42
N GLU A 37 7.03 17.75 11.20
CA GLU A 37 8.02 16.99 11.99
C GLU A 37 7.37 16.09 13.06
N GLU A 38 6.32 16.59 13.71
CA GLU A 38 5.61 15.83 14.74
C GLU A 38 4.78 14.70 14.12
N ALA A 39 4.10 14.99 13.01
CA ALA A 39 3.32 14.02 12.27
C ALA A 39 4.22 12.94 11.65
N LEU A 40 5.39 13.31 11.11
CA LEU A 40 6.39 12.39 10.61
C LEU A 40 6.94 11.50 11.72
N ARG A 41 7.23 12.06 12.90
CA ARG A 41 7.69 11.27 14.05
C ARG A 41 6.62 10.28 14.55
N ARG A 42 5.34 10.68 14.53
CA ARG A 42 4.24 9.84 15.04
C ARG A 42 3.79 8.77 14.03
N TYR A 43 3.70 9.12 12.76
CA TYR A 43 3.09 8.27 11.72
C TYR A 43 4.08 7.78 10.67
N GLY A 44 5.24 8.40 10.55
CA GLY A 44 6.25 8.04 9.54
C GLY A 44 7.05 6.79 9.85
N GLY A 45 7.02 6.31 11.10
CA GLY A 45 7.76 5.12 11.52
C GLY A 45 9.26 5.30 11.31
N THR A 46 9.84 4.52 10.39
CA THR A 46 11.26 4.59 10.02
C THR A 46 11.51 5.32 8.70
N ALA A 47 10.51 6.00 8.13
CA ALA A 47 10.67 6.76 6.91
C ALA A 47 11.45 8.06 7.16
N ALA A 48 12.39 8.36 6.29
CA ALA A 48 13.19 9.60 6.37
C ALA A 48 12.40 10.86 5.99
N SER A 49 11.28 10.69 5.26
CA SER A 49 10.41 11.79 4.84
C SER A 49 9.00 11.28 4.51
N SER A 50 8.04 12.19 4.45
CA SER A 50 6.68 11.89 3.94
C SER A 50 6.71 11.32 2.51
N GLY A 51 7.60 11.83 1.65
CA GLY A 51 7.82 11.31 0.29
C GLY A 51 8.22 9.83 0.30
N ALA A 52 9.13 9.42 1.19
CA ALA A 52 9.54 8.03 1.30
C ALA A 52 8.38 7.10 1.75
N ILE A 53 7.41 7.59 2.52
CA ILE A 53 6.19 6.84 2.87
C ILE A 53 5.32 6.66 1.63
N ILE A 54 5.13 7.74 0.86
CA ILE A 54 4.34 7.73 -0.36
C ILE A 54 4.97 6.77 -1.37
N ASP A 55 6.28 6.83 -1.60
CA ASP A 55 6.99 5.95 -2.54
C ASP A 55 6.79 4.47 -2.18
N ARG A 56 6.98 4.11 -0.90
CA ARG A 56 6.72 2.74 -0.41
C ARG A 56 5.26 2.34 -0.62
N GLY A 57 4.32 3.26 -0.42
CA GLY A 57 2.91 3.07 -0.70
C GLY A 57 2.63 2.84 -2.19
N VAL A 58 3.22 3.65 -3.08
CA VAL A 58 3.05 3.53 -4.54
C VAL A 58 3.60 2.20 -5.04
N TYR A 59 4.81 1.81 -4.60
CA TYR A 59 5.38 0.51 -4.98
C TYR A 59 4.52 -0.66 -4.49
N GLY A 60 4.04 -0.60 -3.26
CA GLY A 60 3.11 -1.61 -2.73
C GLY A 60 1.79 -1.65 -3.50
N PHE A 61 1.25 -0.49 -3.87
CA PHE A 61 0.01 -0.39 -4.65
C PHE A 61 0.18 -1.04 -6.03
N LEU A 62 1.27 -0.74 -6.73
CA LEU A 62 1.58 -1.39 -8.01
C LEU A 62 1.77 -2.91 -7.85
N ALA A 63 2.44 -3.36 -6.80
CA ALA A 63 2.59 -4.77 -6.50
C ALA A 63 1.23 -5.45 -6.23
N ALA A 64 0.34 -4.80 -5.49
CA ALA A 64 -1.00 -5.31 -5.23
C ALA A 64 -1.83 -5.44 -6.52
N LEU A 65 -1.74 -4.47 -7.44
CA LEU A 65 -2.39 -4.56 -8.74
C LEU A 65 -1.86 -5.75 -9.55
N MET A 66 -0.54 -5.92 -9.62
CA MET A 66 0.07 -7.06 -10.31
C MET A 66 -0.39 -8.40 -9.72
N LEU A 67 -0.39 -8.54 -8.39
CA LEU A 67 -0.86 -9.75 -7.71
C LEU A 67 -2.36 -10.00 -7.96
N GLY A 68 -3.18 -8.96 -7.92
CA GLY A 68 -4.61 -9.05 -8.22
C GLY A 68 -4.87 -9.51 -9.65
N THR A 69 -4.16 -8.94 -10.62
CA THR A 69 -4.25 -9.34 -12.03
C THR A 69 -3.82 -10.80 -12.23
N LEU A 70 -2.71 -11.23 -11.62
CA LEU A 70 -2.26 -12.63 -11.69
C LEU A 70 -3.26 -13.59 -11.05
N GLY A 71 -3.85 -13.21 -9.91
CA GLY A 71 -4.90 -13.97 -9.25
C GLY A 71 -6.14 -14.14 -10.12
N GLU A 72 -6.55 -13.08 -10.81
CA GLU A 72 -7.70 -13.11 -11.72
C GLU A 72 -7.42 -13.95 -12.98
N ILE A 73 -6.22 -13.84 -13.57
CA ILE A 73 -5.80 -14.69 -14.71
C ILE A 73 -5.81 -16.16 -14.30
N SER A 74 -5.25 -16.49 -13.13
CA SER A 74 -5.24 -17.86 -12.59
C SER A 74 -6.67 -18.40 -12.43
N LYS A 75 -7.56 -17.61 -11.82
CA LYS A 75 -8.97 -17.97 -11.63
C LYS A 75 -9.72 -18.20 -12.95
N ARG A 76 -9.38 -17.45 -14.00
CA ARG A 76 -10.00 -17.61 -15.34
C ARG A 76 -9.52 -18.85 -16.06
N ARG A 77 -8.24 -19.25 -15.92
CA ARG A 77 -7.73 -20.50 -16.50
C ARG A 77 -8.28 -21.75 -15.82
N GLU A 78 -8.74 -21.64 -14.58
CA GLU A 78 -9.35 -22.73 -13.83
C GLU A 78 -10.84 -22.96 -14.17
N LYS A 79 -11.49 -22.02 -14.87
CA LYS A 79 -12.88 -22.14 -15.34
C LYS A 79 -12.93 -22.70 -16.75
#